data_AF-A0A430AIS7-F1
#
_entry.id   AF-A0A430AIS7-F1
#
_cell.length_a   1.000
_cell.length_b   1.000
_cell.length_c   1.000
_cell.angle_alpha   90.00
_cell.angle_beta   90.00
_cell.angle_gamma   90.00
#
_symmetry.space_group_name_H-M   'P 1'
#
loop_
_entity.id
_entity.type
_entity.pdbx_description
1 polymer ?
#
loop_
_entity_poly.entity_id
_entity_poly.type
_entity_poly.pdbx_seq_one_letter_code
_entity_poly.pdbx_strand_id
1 'polypeptide(L)'
;MVQVKLPTTLYFKQIHKKKAVLLLHAYSGSPNDVRMLARKLEKEEYAVYVPLLLGHGTLNPSDILRFTPEDWWGQVKQSMHFLIEEGYQKITVFGLSMGGIFAMRTLEQFSECSAGGCFCSPLFPDTKQAILPNFLSYCETVLRYQKKTPDEITNFIQSIKPAAQSQLRQIQLFAGQTAASLAEIQQPVFLAQAGKDKMIDPDAVKEIKQALTHTQTVLKMYPESGHVLTVDKAHHQLENDVVTFLAQL
;
A
#
# COMPACT_ATOMS: atom_id res chain seq x y z
N MET A 1 -8.77 -19.22 -25.61
CA MET A 1 -9.09 -18.13 -24.68
C MET A 1 -7.92 -17.98 -23.74
N VAL A 2 -7.34 -16.78 -23.59
CA VAL A 2 -6.27 -16.55 -22.60
C VAL A 2 -6.93 -16.61 -21.22
N GLN A 3 -6.56 -17.60 -20.42
CA GLN A 3 -7.07 -17.74 -19.05
C GLN A 3 -6.53 -16.59 -18.22
N VAL A 4 -7.43 -15.75 -17.70
CA VAL A 4 -7.06 -14.61 -16.86
C VAL A 4 -6.65 -15.13 -15.50
N LYS A 5 -5.36 -15.05 -15.18
CA LYS A 5 -4.87 -15.38 -13.85
C LYS A 5 -5.09 -14.19 -12.93
N LEU A 6 -6.09 -14.30 -12.05
CA LEU A 6 -6.33 -13.29 -11.03
C LEU A 6 -5.15 -13.20 -10.06
N PRO A 7 -4.86 -12.00 -9.52
CA PRO A 7 -3.84 -11.84 -8.50
C PRO A 7 -4.20 -12.66 -7.26
N THR A 8 -3.18 -13.13 -6.56
CA THR A 8 -3.31 -13.86 -5.29
C THR A 8 -2.30 -13.29 -4.31
N THR A 9 -2.50 -13.57 -3.02
CA THR A 9 -1.45 -13.39 -2.00
C THR A 9 -0.13 -13.99 -2.49
N LEU A 10 0.97 -13.29 -2.21
CA LEU A 10 2.33 -13.75 -2.50
C LEU A 10 3.05 -14.04 -1.20
N TYR A 11 3.74 -15.18 -1.16
CA TYR A 11 4.65 -15.50 -0.08
C TYR A 11 5.95 -16.08 -0.63
N PHE A 12 7.04 -15.34 -0.48
CA PHE A 12 8.39 -15.79 -0.79
C PHE A 12 9.04 -16.19 0.54
N LYS A 13 8.92 -17.47 0.90
CA LYS A 13 9.44 -18.01 2.16
C LYS A 13 10.96 -18.14 2.12
N GLN A 14 11.62 -17.73 3.21
CA GLN A 14 13.06 -17.97 3.43
C GLN A 14 13.23 -18.76 4.73
N ILE A 15 13.53 -20.05 4.62
CA ILE A 15 13.52 -21.02 5.73
C ILE A 15 14.68 -20.82 6.71
N HIS A 16 15.81 -20.30 6.24
CA HIS A 16 17.03 -20.16 7.05
C HIS A 16 17.32 -18.73 7.51
N LYS A 17 16.38 -17.80 7.28
CA LYS A 17 16.60 -16.36 7.52
C LYS A 17 15.59 -15.85 8.55
N LYS A 18 16.00 -14.81 9.31
CA LYS A 18 15.20 -14.23 10.40
C LYS A 18 14.53 -12.88 10.06
N LYS A 19 14.80 -12.34 8.86
CA LYS A 19 14.26 -11.05 8.41
C LYS A 19 13.10 -11.28 7.43
N ALA A 20 11.95 -10.71 7.73
CA ALA A 20 10.78 -10.73 6.84
C ALA A 20 10.31 -9.32 6.50
N VAL A 21 9.71 -9.17 5.32
CA VAL A 21 9.09 -7.93 4.86
C VAL A 21 7.62 -8.18 4.55
N LEU A 22 6.75 -7.40 5.18
CA LEU A 22 5.34 -7.29 4.83
C LEU A 22 5.18 -6.14 3.83
N LEU A 23 4.63 -6.40 2.65
CA LEU A 23 4.32 -5.36 1.66
C LEU A 23 2.81 -5.23 1.46
N LEU A 24 2.31 -4.00 1.48
CA LEU A 24 0.88 -3.69 1.38
C LEU A 24 0.58 -2.87 0.13
N HIS A 25 -0.41 -3.30 -0.66
CA HIS A 25 -0.78 -2.68 -1.94
C HIS A 25 -1.73 -1.48 -1.79
N ALA A 26 -1.99 -0.77 -2.90
CA ALA A 26 -2.88 0.41 -2.91
C ALA A 26 -4.37 0.03 -2.87
N TYR A 27 -5.24 1.04 -2.67
CA TYR A 27 -6.69 0.88 -2.52
C TYR A 27 -7.39 0.21 -3.70
N SER A 28 -7.14 0.58 -4.95
CA SER A 28 -7.72 -0.15 -6.10
C SER A 28 -6.75 -1.18 -6.67
N GLY A 29 -5.78 -1.59 -5.86
CA GLY A 29 -4.60 -2.33 -6.26
C GLY A 29 -4.69 -3.83 -6.01
N SER A 30 -3.53 -4.47 -6.07
CA SER A 30 -3.36 -5.89 -5.72
C SER A 30 -1.89 -6.17 -5.37
N PRO A 31 -1.51 -7.39 -4.95
CA PRO A 31 -0.10 -7.76 -4.78
C PRO A 31 0.79 -7.49 -5.98
N ASN A 32 0.22 -7.32 -7.19
CA ASN A 32 0.98 -6.91 -8.38
C ASN A 32 1.61 -5.52 -8.24
N ASP A 33 1.00 -4.60 -7.48
CA ASP A 33 1.52 -3.24 -7.27
C ASP A 33 2.92 -3.26 -6.68
N VAL A 34 3.20 -4.22 -5.79
CA VAL A 34 4.47 -4.32 -5.05
C VAL A 34 5.26 -5.56 -5.46
N ARG A 35 4.85 -6.28 -6.51
CA ARG A 35 5.46 -7.55 -6.90
C ARG A 35 6.91 -7.41 -7.35
N MET A 36 7.25 -6.32 -8.05
CA MET A 36 8.63 -6.08 -8.50
C MET A 36 9.55 -5.86 -7.30
N LEU A 37 9.15 -5.02 -6.35
CA LEU A 37 9.83 -4.86 -5.07
C LEU A 37 9.92 -6.17 -4.29
N ALA A 38 8.84 -6.94 -4.21
CA ALA A 38 8.82 -8.23 -3.52
C ALA A 38 9.85 -9.20 -4.12
N ARG A 39 9.98 -9.24 -5.45
CA ARG A 39 10.98 -10.07 -6.15
C ARG A 39 12.40 -9.55 -5.95
N LYS A 40 12.61 -8.23 -5.88
CA LYS A 40 13.92 -7.68 -5.53
C LYS A 40 14.32 -8.12 -4.13
N LEU A 41 13.44 -7.95 -3.14
CA LEU A 41 13.70 -8.32 -1.75
C LEU A 41 13.90 -9.82 -1.55
N GLU A 42 13.15 -10.67 -2.27
CA GLU A 42 13.38 -12.12 -2.28
C GLU A 42 14.80 -12.47 -2.73
N LYS A 43 15.31 -11.80 -3.77
CA LYS A 43 16.70 -12.00 -4.27
C LYS A 43 17.76 -11.52 -3.27
N GLU A 44 17.43 -10.52 -2.46
CA GLU A 44 18.25 -10.07 -1.34
C GLU A 44 18.03 -10.91 -0.06
N GLU A 45 17.46 -12.13 -0.21
CA GLU A 45 17.25 -13.13 0.84
C GLU A 45 16.29 -12.73 1.98
N TYR A 46 15.39 -11.76 1.75
CA TYR A 46 14.29 -11.49 2.67
C TYR A 46 13.13 -12.46 2.43
N ALA A 47 12.50 -12.93 3.51
CA ALA A 47 11.15 -13.49 3.39
C ALA A 47 10.20 -12.34 3.05
N VAL A 48 9.28 -12.53 2.10
CA VAL A 48 8.35 -11.46 1.71
C VAL A 48 6.93 -11.98 1.68
N TYR A 49 6.04 -11.32 2.41
CA TYR A 49 4.62 -11.60 2.40
C TYR A 49 3.83 -10.40 1.88
N VAL A 50 2.92 -10.66 0.94
CA VAL A 50 2.10 -9.65 0.29
C VAL A 50 0.65 -10.14 0.28
N PRO A 51 -0.17 -9.80 1.29
CA PRO A 51 -1.57 -10.20 1.33
C PRO A 51 -2.36 -9.55 0.20
N LEU A 52 -3.29 -10.30 -0.40
CA LEU A 52 -4.38 -9.72 -1.19
C LEU A 52 -5.50 -9.30 -0.22
N LEU A 53 -5.75 -8.00 -0.11
CA LEU A 53 -6.78 -7.47 0.79
C LEU A 53 -8.20 -7.82 0.31
N LEU A 54 -9.14 -7.96 1.26
CA LEU A 54 -10.54 -8.33 0.96
C LEU A 54 -11.16 -7.45 -0.12
N GLY A 55 -11.87 -8.09 -1.05
CA GLY A 55 -12.57 -7.43 -2.15
C GLY A 55 -11.67 -6.88 -3.27
N HIS A 56 -10.34 -7.01 -3.17
CA HIS A 56 -9.42 -6.60 -4.21
C HIS A 56 -9.11 -7.75 -5.18
N GLY A 57 -8.63 -7.40 -6.38
CA GLY A 57 -8.15 -8.39 -7.34
C GLY A 57 -9.22 -9.31 -7.94
N THR A 58 -10.50 -8.93 -7.85
CA THR A 58 -11.62 -9.69 -8.42
C THR A 58 -12.02 -9.15 -9.81
N LEU A 59 -12.85 -9.91 -10.53
CA LEU A 59 -13.46 -9.43 -11.77
C LEU A 59 -14.64 -8.48 -11.54
N ASN A 60 -15.15 -8.37 -10.31
CA ASN A 60 -16.21 -7.41 -9.99
C ASN A 60 -15.62 -6.24 -9.18
N PRO A 61 -15.37 -5.08 -9.80
CA PRO A 61 -14.62 -4.01 -9.15
C PRO A 61 -15.36 -3.36 -7.97
N SER A 62 -16.66 -3.63 -7.79
CA SER A 62 -17.40 -3.19 -6.59
C SER A 62 -17.23 -4.11 -5.38
N ASP A 63 -16.60 -5.28 -5.51
CA ASP A 63 -16.42 -6.21 -4.37
C ASP A 63 -15.64 -5.55 -3.22
N ILE A 64 -14.71 -4.65 -3.55
CA ILE A 64 -13.97 -3.85 -2.57
C ILE A 64 -14.88 -3.01 -1.67
N LEU A 65 -16.03 -2.54 -2.18
CA LEU A 65 -16.95 -1.67 -1.46
C LEU A 65 -17.73 -2.41 -0.36
N ARG A 66 -17.57 -3.73 -0.25
CA ARG A 66 -18.21 -4.58 0.78
C ARG A 66 -17.44 -4.61 2.09
N PHE A 67 -16.25 -4.04 2.14
CA PHE A 67 -15.32 -4.10 3.27
C PHE A 67 -15.00 -2.69 3.78
N THR A 68 -14.43 -2.57 4.97
CA THR A 68 -14.01 -1.28 5.53
C THR A 68 -12.49 -1.23 5.78
N PRO A 69 -11.91 -0.06 6.07
CA PRO A 69 -10.53 0.04 6.53
C PRO A 69 -10.21 -0.86 7.73
N GLU A 70 -11.17 -1.05 8.63
CA GLU A 70 -11.06 -1.93 9.79
C GLU A 70 -10.99 -3.41 9.40
N ASP A 71 -11.72 -3.84 8.37
CA ASP A 71 -11.62 -5.21 7.84
C ASP A 71 -10.22 -5.48 7.27
N TRP A 72 -9.70 -4.54 6.46
CA TRP A 72 -8.35 -4.64 5.90
C TRP A 72 -7.29 -4.56 7.00
N TRP A 73 -7.47 -3.70 7.99
CA TRP A 73 -6.60 -3.66 9.16
C TRP A 73 -6.61 -4.98 9.93
N GLY A 74 -7.77 -5.62 10.06
CA GLY A 74 -7.91 -6.98 10.59
C GLY A 74 -7.03 -7.98 9.85
N GLN A 75 -7.01 -7.93 8.51
CA GLN A 75 -6.14 -8.78 7.69
C GLN A 75 -4.65 -8.43 7.82
N VAL A 76 -4.29 -7.15 7.95
CA VAL A 76 -2.90 -6.75 8.17
C VAL A 76 -2.39 -7.31 9.49
N LYS A 77 -3.19 -7.25 10.56
CA LYS A 77 -2.86 -7.90 11.84
C LYS A 77 -2.70 -9.42 11.70
N GLN A 78 -3.60 -10.09 10.98
CA GLN A 78 -3.47 -11.52 10.70
C GLN A 78 -2.18 -11.84 9.93
N SER A 79 -1.80 -10.97 8.99
CA SER A 79 -0.57 -11.10 8.20
C SER A 79 0.68 -10.96 9.07
N MET A 80 0.66 -10.04 10.04
CA MET A 80 1.73 -9.89 11.03
C MET A 80 1.83 -11.12 11.93
N HIS A 81 0.71 -11.59 12.50
CA HIS A 81 0.70 -12.81 13.32
C HIS A 81 1.19 -14.03 12.54
N PHE A 82 0.78 -14.19 11.28
CA PHE A 82 1.28 -15.25 10.41
C PHE A 82 2.81 -15.23 10.29
N LEU A 83 3.41 -14.06 10.06
CA LEU A 83 4.87 -13.95 10.00
C LEU A 83 5.55 -14.26 11.36
N ILE A 84 4.94 -13.85 12.46
CA ILE A 84 5.44 -14.15 13.81
C ILE A 84 5.39 -15.66 14.08
N GLU A 85 4.28 -16.31 13.75
CA GLU A 85 4.07 -17.76 13.88
C GLU A 85 5.03 -18.58 12.99
N GLU A 86 5.37 -18.07 11.81
CA GLU A 86 6.42 -18.63 10.94
C GLU A 86 7.83 -18.45 11.51
N GLY A 87 7.98 -17.76 12.65
CA GLY A 87 9.23 -17.62 13.41
C GLY A 87 10.00 -16.33 13.14
N TYR A 88 9.42 -15.37 12.40
CA TYR A 88 10.07 -14.09 12.14
C TYR A 88 9.92 -13.13 13.32
N GLN A 89 11.04 -12.71 13.91
CA GLN A 89 11.07 -11.80 15.07
C GLN A 89 11.47 -10.37 14.71
N LYS A 90 11.94 -10.14 13.48
CA LYS A 90 12.28 -8.82 12.94
C LYS A 90 11.56 -8.65 11.61
N ILE A 91 10.45 -7.95 11.64
CA ILE A 91 9.59 -7.73 10.48
C ILE A 91 9.73 -6.27 10.05
N THR A 92 9.95 -6.03 8.77
CA THR A 92 9.83 -4.69 8.19
C THR A 92 8.52 -4.57 7.43
N VAL A 93 7.82 -3.44 7.55
CA VAL A 93 6.53 -3.24 6.88
C VAL A 93 6.58 -2.03 5.96
N PHE A 94 6.25 -2.22 4.68
CA PHE A 94 6.10 -1.12 3.73
C PHE A 94 4.73 -1.17 3.07
N GLY A 95 4.25 -0.01 2.63
CA GLY A 95 3.03 0.02 1.86
C GLY A 95 2.93 1.17 0.88
N LEU A 96 2.21 0.92 -0.21
CA LEU A 96 1.91 1.91 -1.24
C LEU A 96 0.53 2.52 -0.99
N SER A 97 0.44 3.85 -1.04
CA SER A 97 -0.82 4.59 -0.95
C SER A 97 -1.61 4.20 0.31
N MET A 98 -2.81 3.64 0.17
CA MET A 98 -3.57 3.08 1.29
C MET A 98 -2.77 2.04 2.10
N GLY A 99 -1.99 1.18 1.44
CA GLY A 99 -1.13 0.22 2.12
C GLY A 99 -0.11 0.89 3.04
N GLY A 100 0.34 2.09 2.71
CA GLY A 100 1.28 2.83 3.55
C GLY A 100 0.64 3.36 4.83
N ILE A 101 -0.65 3.69 4.82
CA ILE A 101 -1.39 4.02 6.05
C ILE A 101 -1.35 2.81 7.00
N PHE A 102 -1.66 1.62 6.49
CA PHE A 102 -1.61 0.40 7.30
C PHE A 102 -0.18 0.03 7.72
N ALA A 103 0.83 0.30 6.90
CA ALA A 103 2.23 0.08 7.26
C ALA A 103 2.63 0.93 8.47
N MET A 104 2.30 2.23 8.46
CA MET A 104 2.57 3.13 9.58
C MET A 104 1.77 2.74 10.82
N ARG A 105 0.50 2.36 10.67
CA ARG A 105 -0.32 1.82 11.77
C ARG A 105 0.26 0.53 12.35
N THR A 106 0.93 -0.28 11.54
CA THR A 106 1.61 -1.50 11.99
C THR A 106 2.83 -1.17 12.84
N LEU A 107 3.62 -0.16 12.47
CA LEU A 107 4.75 0.31 13.28
C LEU A 107 4.34 0.77 14.68
N GLU A 108 3.17 1.39 14.79
CA GLU A 108 2.61 1.85 16.08
C GLU A 108 2.14 0.71 16.98
N GLN A 109 1.76 -0.43 16.41
CA GLN A 109 0.99 -1.46 17.14
C GLN A 109 1.76 -2.77 17.37
N PHE A 110 2.84 -3.02 16.62
CA PHE A 110 3.61 -4.27 16.70
C PHE A 110 5.06 -4.00 17.08
N SER A 111 5.49 -4.57 18.21
CA SER A 111 6.87 -4.45 18.70
C SER A 111 7.85 -5.31 17.89
N GLU A 112 7.35 -6.32 17.16
CA GLU A 112 8.12 -7.14 16.23
C GLU A 112 8.50 -6.39 14.94
N CYS A 113 7.87 -5.24 14.69
CA CYS A 113 8.31 -4.36 13.62
C CYS A 113 9.64 -3.72 13.97
N SER A 114 10.67 -3.98 13.17
CA SER A 114 12.01 -3.41 13.36
C SER A 114 12.27 -2.15 12.54
N ALA A 115 11.47 -1.92 11.49
CA ALA A 115 11.49 -0.75 10.62
C ALA A 115 10.25 -0.74 9.74
N GLY A 116 10.02 0.33 8.99
CA GLY A 116 8.98 0.33 7.97
C GLY A 116 8.91 1.61 7.17
N GLY A 117 7.78 1.85 6.54
CA GLY A 117 7.62 3.04 5.73
C GLY A 117 6.44 3.03 4.79
N CYS A 118 6.28 4.15 4.09
CA CYS A 118 5.17 4.35 3.19
C CYS A 118 5.61 4.99 1.88
N PHE A 119 4.94 4.62 0.79
CA PHE A 119 5.18 5.13 -0.56
C PHE A 119 3.93 5.88 -1.02
N CYS A 120 4.04 7.16 -1.33
CA CYS A 120 2.94 8.00 -1.84
C CYS A 120 1.63 7.84 -1.05
N SER A 121 1.68 7.99 0.27
CA SER A 121 0.58 7.62 1.18
C SER A 121 -0.11 8.83 1.80
N PRO A 122 -1.46 8.94 1.70
CA PRO A 122 -2.20 10.10 2.20
C PRO A 122 -2.56 9.93 3.69
N LEU A 123 -1.60 10.19 4.59
CA LEU A 123 -1.84 10.15 6.04
C LEU A 123 -2.54 11.40 6.59
N PHE A 124 -2.30 12.54 5.98
CA PHE A 124 -2.90 13.83 6.33
C PHE A 124 -3.98 14.23 5.31
N PRO A 125 -4.91 15.13 5.69
CA PRO A 125 -5.92 15.64 4.76
C PRO A 125 -5.27 16.20 3.50
N ASP A 126 -5.71 15.70 2.36
CA ASP A 126 -5.19 16.10 1.06
C ASP A 126 -6.16 17.06 0.35
N THR A 127 -5.60 18.09 -0.29
CA THR A 127 -6.36 19.01 -1.14
C THR A 127 -6.74 18.38 -2.48
N LYS A 128 -6.00 17.35 -2.93
CA LYS A 128 -6.29 16.60 -4.15
C LYS A 128 -7.32 15.51 -3.89
N GLN A 129 -8.47 15.62 -4.57
CA GLN A 129 -9.56 14.64 -4.50
C GLN A 129 -9.51 13.60 -5.64
N ALA A 130 -8.31 13.30 -6.15
CA ALA A 130 -8.16 12.52 -7.37
C ALA A 130 -8.21 10.99 -7.17
N ILE A 131 -8.27 10.50 -5.92
CA ILE A 131 -8.39 9.05 -5.64
C ILE A 131 -9.74 8.50 -6.14
N LEU A 132 -10.85 9.20 -5.91
CA LEU A 132 -12.17 8.76 -6.36
C LEU A 132 -12.26 8.64 -7.90
N PRO A 133 -11.92 9.68 -8.70
CA PRO A 133 -11.90 9.56 -10.15
C PRO A 133 -11.03 8.40 -10.65
N ASN A 134 -9.86 8.15 -10.04
CA ASN A 134 -9.00 7.04 -10.43
C ASN A 134 -9.62 5.68 -10.10
N PHE A 135 -10.28 5.54 -8.94
CA PHE A 135 -11.03 4.34 -8.61
C PHE A 135 -12.18 4.07 -9.60
N LEU A 136 -12.93 5.11 -10.00
CA LEU A 136 -14.00 4.95 -10.99
C LEU A 136 -13.45 4.58 -12.38
N SER A 137 -12.31 5.16 -12.77
CA SER A 137 -11.60 4.80 -14.00
C SER A 137 -11.09 3.34 -13.99
N TYR A 138 -10.61 2.87 -12.83
CA TYR A 138 -10.28 1.47 -12.62
C TYR A 138 -11.50 0.57 -12.83
N CYS A 139 -12.65 0.90 -12.21
CA CYS A 139 -13.89 0.15 -12.37
C CYS A 139 -14.31 0.08 -13.85
N GLU A 140 -14.28 1.21 -14.55
CA GLU A 140 -14.56 1.29 -15.98
C GLU A 140 -13.62 0.40 -16.81
N THR A 141 -12.32 0.39 -16.49
CA THR A 141 -11.33 -0.46 -17.16
C THR A 141 -11.64 -1.95 -17.00
N VAL A 142 -12.00 -2.38 -15.77
CA VAL A 142 -12.36 -3.77 -15.47
C VAL A 142 -13.66 -4.18 -16.18
N LEU A 143 -14.64 -3.28 -16.30
CA LEU A 143 -15.90 -3.55 -17.01
C LEU A 143 -15.72 -3.59 -18.54
N ARG A 144 -14.88 -2.71 -19.10
CA ARG A 144 -14.48 -2.77 -20.51
C ARG A 144 -13.79 -4.08 -20.83
N TYR A 145 -12.91 -4.55 -19.94
CA TYR A 145 -12.26 -5.85 -20.07
C TYR A 145 -13.27 -7.01 -20.13
N GLN A 146 -14.37 -6.89 -19.40
CA GLN A 146 -15.51 -7.82 -19.43
C GLN A 146 -16.47 -7.60 -20.61
N LYS A 147 -16.14 -6.69 -21.54
CA LYS A 147 -16.93 -6.36 -22.73
C LYS A 147 -18.34 -5.82 -22.42
N LYS A 148 -18.49 -5.10 -21.29
CA LYS A 148 -19.72 -4.36 -20.96
C LYS A 148 -19.94 -3.20 -21.92
N THR A 149 -21.21 -2.88 -22.19
CA THR A 149 -21.58 -1.74 -23.05
C THR A 149 -21.30 -0.40 -22.35
N PRO A 150 -21.18 0.71 -23.10
CA PRO A 150 -21.04 2.04 -22.49
C PRO A 150 -22.15 2.37 -21.48
N ASP A 151 -23.41 2.04 -21.80
CA ASP A 151 -24.55 2.30 -20.91
C ASP A 151 -24.50 1.45 -19.63
N GLU A 152 -24.11 0.17 -19.73
CA GLU A 152 -23.91 -0.69 -18.56
C GLU A 152 -22.81 -0.12 -17.65
N ILE A 153 -21.71 0.37 -18.23
CA ILE A 153 -20.61 0.98 -17.48
C ILE A 153 -21.07 2.26 -16.79
N THR A 154 -21.73 3.18 -17.51
CA THR A 154 -22.20 4.44 -16.94
C THR A 154 -23.17 4.20 -15.79
N ASN A 155 -24.14 3.29 -15.95
CA ASN A 155 -25.10 2.95 -14.90
C ASN A 155 -24.41 2.31 -13.69
N PHE A 156 -23.45 1.41 -13.92
CA PHE A 156 -22.67 0.81 -12.84
C PHE A 156 -21.89 1.87 -12.05
N ILE A 157 -21.12 2.72 -12.73
CA ILE A 157 -20.32 3.77 -12.10
C ILE A 157 -21.19 4.73 -11.29
N GLN A 158 -22.35 5.13 -11.82
CA GLN A 158 -23.30 5.97 -11.09
C GLN A 158 -23.81 5.27 -9.82
N SER A 159 -24.12 3.97 -9.90
CA SER A 159 -24.63 3.21 -8.75
C SER A 159 -23.62 3.05 -7.61
N ILE A 160 -22.32 2.89 -7.92
CA ILE A 160 -21.29 2.63 -6.91
C ILE A 160 -20.65 3.90 -6.32
N LYS A 161 -20.77 5.04 -7.02
CA LYS A 161 -20.08 6.29 -6.65
C LYS A 161 -20.36 6.74 -5.21
N PRO A 162 -21.60 6.73 -4.68
CA PRO A 162 -21.85 7.12 -3.29
C PRO A 162 -21.16 6.20 -2.27
N ALA A 163 -21.17 4.89 -2.52
CA ALA A 163 -20.50 3.92 -1.65
C ALA A 163 -18.97 4.10 -1.67
N ALA A 164 -18.40 4.32 -2.85
CA ALA A 164 -16.98 4.62 -3.02
C ALA A 164 -16.56 5.90 -2.29
N GLN A 165 -17.39 6.96 -2.36
CA GLN A 165 -17.16 8.20 -1.61
C GLN A 165 -17.17 7.97 -0.09
N SER A 166 -18.16 7.22 0.40
CA SER A 166 -18.25 6.85 1.82
C SER A 166 -17.02 6.08 2.28
N GLN A 167 -16.59 5.08 1.52
CA GLN A 167 -15.43 4.24 1.86
C GLN A 167 -14.13 5.04 1.85
N LEU A 168 -13.92 5.94 0.88
CA LEU A 168 -12.75 6.83 0.87
C LEU A 168 -12.72 7.77 2.08
N ARG A 169 -13.88 8.25 2.53
CA ARG A 169 -13.96 9.03 3.77
C ARG A 169 -13.56 8.19 4.99
N GLN A 170 -13.96 6.92 5.05
CA GLN A 170 -13.54 6.01 6.12
C GLN A 170 -12.02 5.80 6.09
N ILE A 171 -11.43 5.62 4.89
CA ILE A 171 -9.97 5.51 4.74
C ILE A 171 -9.28 6.77 5.27
N GLN A 172 -9.80 7.97 4.96
CA GLN A 172 -9.25 9.24 5.46
C GLN A 172 -9.37 9.37 6.99
N LEU A 173 -10.47 8.91 7.59
CA LEU A 173 -10.64 8.89 9.05
C LEU A 173 -9.63 7.95 9.70
N PHE A 174 -9.44 6.75 9.14
CA PHE A 174 -8.43 5.80 9.60
C PHE A 174 -7.00 6.35 9.44
N ALA A 175 -6.73 7.04 8.33
CA ALA A 175 -5.47 7.74 8.08
C ALA A 175 -5.20 8.79 9.16
N GLY A 176 -6.19 9.62 9.50
CA GLY A 176 -6.07 10.62 10.56
C GLY A 176 -5.83 10.01 11.95
N GLN A 177 -6.45 8.87 12.26
CA GLN A 177 -6.18 8.13 13.50
C GLN A 177 -4.74 7.62 13.56
N THR A 178 -4.20 7.14 12.44
CA THR A 178 -2.80 6.72 12.32
C THR A 178 -1.88 7.95 12.44
N ALA A 179 -2.17 9.02 11.71
CA ALA A 179 -1.39 10.25 11.72
C ALA A 179 -1.23 10.85 13.13
N ALA A 180 -2.24 10.72 13.99
CA ALA A 180 -2.22 11.22 15.36
C ALA A 180 -1.18 10.54 16.27
N SER A 181 -0.77 9.30 15.94
CA SER A 181 0.18 8.51 16.73
C SER A 181 1.56 8.39 16.07
N LEU A 182 1.85 9.08 14.96
CA LEU A 182 3.14 9.00 14.28
C LEU A 182 4.33 9.38 15.19
N ALA A 183 4.13 10.28 16.15
CA ALA A 183 5.18 10.65 17.11
C ALA A 183 5.60 9.46 17.99
N GLU A 184 4.75 8.45 18.17
CA GLU A 184 5.05 7.27 18.99
C GLU A 184 6.00 6.28 18.29
N ILE A 185 6.17 6.40 16.96
CA ILE A 185 7.04 5.53 16.16
C ILE A 185 8.52 5.83 16.46
N GLN A 186 9.24 4.80 16.90
CA GLN A 186 10.67 4.87 17.21
C GLN A 186 11.53 4.08 16.22
N GLN A 187 10.92 3.15 15.48
CA GLN A 187 11.58 2.32 14.48
C GLN A 187 11.97 3.15 13.25
N PRO A 188 13.11 2.88 12.59
CA PRO A 188 13.51 3.59 11.38
C PRO A 188 12.42 3.59 10.31
N VAL A 189 12.18 4.76 9.70
CA VAL A 189 11.14 4.96 8.70
C VAL A 189 11.72 5.38 7.35
N PHE A 190 11.27 4.71 6.29
CA PHE A 190 11.55 5.10 4.91
C PHE A 190 10.31 5.69 4.23
N LEU A 191 10.43 6.92 3.75
CA LEU A 191 9.37 7.63 3.03
C LEU A 191 9.77 7.76 1.56
N ALA A 192 8.90 7.32 0.65
CA ALA A 192 9.07 7.53 -0.79
C ALA A 192 7.91 8.35 -1.35
N GLN A 193 8.22 9.39 -2.12
CA GLN A 193 7.19 10.25 -2.69
C GLN A 193 7.47 10.59 -4.14
N ALA A 194 6.43 10.41 -4.97
CA ALA A 194 6.41 10.81 -6.37
C ALA A 194 6.22 12.32 -6.51
N GLY A 195 7.04 12.97 -7.34
CA GLY A 195 6.97 14.42 -7.58
C GLY A 195 5.88 14.85 -8.57
N LYS A 196 5.48 13.97 -9.51
CA LYS A 196 4.37 14.19 -10.45
C LYS A 196 3.11 13.45 -10.02
N ASP A 197 2.92 13.27 -8.71
CA ASP A 197 1.73 12.63 -8.17
C ASP A 197 0.48 13.46 -8.51
N LYS A 198 -0.43 12.83 -9.25
CA LYS A 198 -1.72 13.41 -9.64
C LYS A 198 -2.85 12.98 -8.72
N MET A 199 -2.64 11.96 -7.89
CA MET A 199 -3.65 11.43 -6.98
C MET A 199 -3.59 12.14 -5.63
N ILE A 200 -2.37 12.33 -5.11
CA ILE A 200 -2.13 12.99 -3.83
C ILE A 200 -1.17 14.17 -3.94
N ASP A 201 -1.14 15.05 -2.95
CA ASP A 201 -0.16 16.13 -2.86
C ASP A 201 1.25 15.58 -2.51
N PRO A 202 2.28 15.74 -3.39
CA PRO A 202 3.65 15.36 -3.08
C PRO A 202 4.21 16.02 -1.83
N ASP A 203 3.71 17.20 -1.45
CA ASP A 203 4.22 17.89 -0.26
C ASP A 203 3.69 17.30 1.05
N ALA A 204 2.61 16.51 1.02
CA ALA A 204 2.05 15.85 2.20
C ALA A 204 3.05 14.91 2.91
N VAL A 205 4.05 14.38 2.18
CA VAL A 205 5.12 13.57 2.79
C VAL A 205 5.98 14.36 3.78
N LYS A 206 6.06 15.69 3.63
CA LYS A 206 6.80 16.56 4.55
C LYS A 206 6.11 16.63 5.91
N GLU A 207 4.78 16.62 5.94
CA GLU A 207 4.00 16.57 7.18
C GLU A 207 4.23 15.23 7.90
N ILE A 208 4.25 14.12 7.17
CA ILE A 208 4.60 12.79 7.72
C ILE A 208 5.99 12.84 8.35
N LYS A 209 6.98 13.35 7.64
CA LYS A 209 8.36 13.47 8.16
C LYS A 209 8.43 14.36 9.40
N GLN A 210 7.68 15.46 9.45
CA GLN A 210 7.65 16.37 10.60
C GLN A 210 7.00 15.73 11.84
N ALA A 211 5.96 14.91 11.65
CA ALA A 211 5.26 14.21 12.72
C ALA A 211 6.09 13.07 13.33
N LEU A 212 7.04 12.49 12.58
CA LEU A 212 7.96 11.44 13.03
C LEU A 212 9.11 12.03 13.86
N THR A 213 8.83 12.42 15.11
CA THR A 213 9.77 13.18 15.96
C THR A 213 10.81 12.32 16.69
N HIS A 214 10.58 11.02 16.84
CA HIS A 214 11.39 10.13 17.69
C HIS A 214 12.08 8.99 16.92
N THR A 215 12.20 9.12 15.59
CA THR A 215 12.81 8.10 14.74
C THR A 215 13.72 8.68 13.66
N GLN A 216 14.69 7.88 13.21
CA GLN A 216 15.43 8.16 12.00
C GLN A 216 14.54 8.00 10.78
N THR A 217 14.38 9.08 10.02
CA THR A 217 13.58 9.09 8.80
C THR A 217 14.45 9.30 7.56
N VAL A 218 14.36 8.38 6.60
CA VAL A 218 14.92 8.53 5.25
C VAL A 218 13.80 8.96 4.31
N LEU A 219 13.92 10.13 3.69
CA LEU A 219 12.97 10.60 2.67
C LEU A 219 13.63 10.58 1.29
N LYS A 220 12.99 9.90 0.34
CA LYS A 220 13.37 9.85 -1.08
C LYS A 220 12.25 10.45 -1.94
N MET A 221 12.60 11.50 -2.67
CA MET A 221 11.72 12.10 -3.68
C MET A 221 12.07 11.53 -5.05
N TYR A 222 11.03 11.27 -5.86
CA TYR A 222 11.15 10.78 -7.24
C TYR A 222 10.48 11.80 -8.17
N PRO A 223 11.18 12.89 -8.56
CA PRO A 223 10.57 14.09 -9.14
C PRO A 223 9.77 13.82 -10.42
N GLU A 224 10.19 12.82 -11.18
CA GLU A 224 9.67 12.55 -12.51
C GLU A 224 8.58 11.48 -12.56
N SER A 225 8.22 10.90 -11.41
CA SER A 225 7.34 9.73 -11.32
C SER A 225 5.91 10.07 -10.90
N GLY A 226 4.98 9.17 -11.24
CA GLY A 226 3.58 9.19 -10.81
C GLY A 226 3.32 8.40 -9.52
N HIS A 227 2.05 8.35 -9.13
CA HIS A 227 1.60 7.83 -7.82
C HIS A 227 2.08 6.39 -7.51
N VAL A 228 2.05 5.49 -8.49
CA VAL A 228 2.38 4.07 -8.30
C VAL A 228 3.87 3.82 -8.54
N LEU A 229 4.72 4.38 -7.67
CA LEU A 229 6.20 4.33 -7.80
C LEU A 229 6.77 2.92 -8.01
N THR A 230 6.11 1.92 -7.45
CA THR A 230 6.56 0.53 -7.40
C THR A 230 6.48 -0.20 -8.74
N VAL A 231 5.82 0.38 -9.75
CA VAL A 231 5.78 -0.15 -11.13
C VAL A 231 5.97 0.95 -12.20
N ASP A 232 6.16 2.20 -11.80
CA ASP A 232 6.52 3.29 -12.72
C ASP A 232 8.00 3.21 -13.13
N LYS A 233 8.45 4.04 -14.06
CA LYS A 233 9.85 4.13 -14.56
C LYS A 233 10.93 4.24 -13.47
N ALA A 234 10.56 4.69 -12.27
CA ALA A 234 11.47 4.78 -11.14
C ALA A 234 11.52 3.53 -10.26
N HIS A 235 10.78 2.46 -10.59
CA HIS A 235 10.66 1.29 -9.71
C HIS A 235 12.03 0.65 -9.40
N HIS A 236 12.94 0.57 -10.38
CA HIS A 236 14.32 0.09 -10.15
C HIS A 236 15.07 0.94 -9.12
N GLN A 237 14.88 2.26 -9.15
CA GLN A 237 15.51 3.16 -8.19
C GLN A 237 14.90 2.98 -6.81
N LEU A 238 13.57 2.90 -6.70
CA LEU A 238 12.88 2.64 -5.45
C LEU A 238 13.32 1.32 -4.82
N GLU A 239 13.37 0.26 -5.61
CA GLU A 239 13.85 -1.05 -5.21
C GLU A 239 15.25 -1.00 -4.60
N ASN A 240 16.19 -0.32 -5.25
CA ASN A 240 17.56 -0.18 -4.76
C ASN A 240 17.64 0.71 -3.51
N ASP A 241 16.87 1.79 -3.46
CA ASP A 241 16.83 2.68 -2.28
C ASP A 241 16.25 1.95 -1.05
N VAL A 242 15.21 1.12 -1.23
CA VAL A 242 14.65 0.29 -0.14
C VAL A 242 15.66 -0.76 0.32
N VAL A 243 16.35 -1.44 -0.60
CA VAL A 243 17.40 -2.42 -0.24
C VAL A 243 18.54 -1.73 0.51
N THR A 244 18.95 -0.54 0.07
CA THR A 244 20.00 0.24 0.74
C THR A 244 19.57 0.64 2.14
N PHE A 245 18.33 1.07 2.32
CA PHE A 245 17.77 1.36 3.64
C PHE A 245 17.76 0.12 4.54
N LEU A 246 17.28 -1.01 4.04
CA LEU A 246 17.22 -2.28 4.79
C LEU A 246 18.61 -2.83 5.17
N ALA A 247 19.64 -2.57 4.36
CA ALA A 247 21.01 -3.00 4.64
C ALA A 247 21.67 -2.22 5.79
N GLN A 248 21.11 -1.07 6.17
CA GLN A 248 21.58 -0.22 7.27
C GLN A 248 20.95 -0.61 8.63
N LEU A 249 20.06 -1.63 8.66
CA LEU A 249 19.30 -2.09 9.83
C LEU A 249 19.86 -3.35 10.51
#